data_AF-A0A7S4B637-F1
#
_entry.id   AF-A0A7S4B637-F1
#
_cell.length_a   1.000
_cell.length_b   1.000
_cell.length_c   1.000
_cell.angle_alpha   90.00
_cell.angle_beta   90.00
_cell.angle_gamma   90.00
#
_symmetry.space_group_name_H-M   'P 1'
#
loop_
_entity.id
_entity.type
_entity.pdbx_description
1 polymer ?
#
loop_
_entity_poly.entity_id
_entity_poly.type
_entity_poly.pdbx_seq_one_letter_code
_entity_poly.pdbx_strand_id
1 'polypeptide(L)'
;RRCEHQRLGRAMLPVFMAVLAASPGRMTVSASQQFFATKTQPHMRPRARWQPVSCSDAGAWQCLKKQRAPLSAIRAQLKPRKSEEPKERDRILPDGGNRSQANGATEGLDERLEEELKELQDEFDAGVEYGKSIISRFTSPKVDDPGLPYADALTVVSGSLFVAFVVLAFGLPRPGWLAPLPGVPEWRALPYVIPAILHGTQLATCWTLGALAATAYEASAFTGTLKETVARTWRAGAFATGLLVLGTQTATWISFSSEELEPILGISDEIDYRLIRIADELIADVAVQAAALTAFRIFRWWDATKFNGR
;
A
#
# COMPACT_ATOMS: atom_id res chain seq x y z
N ARG A 1 26.03 19.30 29.57
CA ARG A 1 25.32 18.87 28.33
C ARG A 1 26.14 17.89 27.44
N ARG A 2 27.07 17.08 27.99
CA ARG A 2 27.73 15.98 27.24
C ARG A 2 27.28 14.58 27.68
N CYS A 3 26.60 14.44 28.83
CA CYS A 3 26.21 13.14 29.38
C CYS A 3 24.84 12.62 28.90
N GLU A 4 23.96 13.43 28.31
CA GLU A 4 22.68 12.93 27.75
C GLU A 4 22.84 12.31 26.36
N HIS A 5 23.90 12.66 25.62
CA HIS A 5 24.08 12.23 24.23
C HIS A 5 24.53 10.77 24.05
N GLN A 6 25.09 10.12 25.08
CA GLN A 6 25.42 8.69 25.01
C GLN A 6 24.21 7.78 25.26
N ARG A 7 23.09 8.30 25.77
CA ARG A 7 21.89 7.48 26.03
C ARG A 7 21.07 7.22 24.77
N LEU A 8 21.01 8.16 23.82
CA LEU A 8 20.23 8.00 22.58
C LEU A 8 20.82 6.95 21.61
N GLY A 9 22.15 6.85 21.50
CA GLY A 9 22.80 5.84 20.67
C GLY A 9 22.61 4.39 21.18
N ARG A 10 22.43 4.20 22.49
CA ARG A 10 22.11 2.88 23.09
C ARG A 10 20.61 2.56 23.06
N ALA A 11 19.73 3.53 22.80
CA ALA A 11 18.28 3.33 22.79
C ALA A 11 17.73 2.82 21.43
N MET A 12 18.45 3.00 20.32
CA MET A 12 17.98 2.51 19.01
C MET A 12 18.14 1.00 18.82
N LEU A 13 19.20 0.39 19.38
CA LEU A 13 19.44 -1.05 19.29
C LEU A 13 18.31 -1.92 19.90
N PRO A 14 17.76 -1.61 21.09
CA PRO A 14 16.66 -2.39 21.67
C PRO A 14 15.32 -2.16 20.97
N VAL A 15 15.07 -1.02 20.32
CA VAL A 15 13.84 -0.81 19.52
C VAL A 15 13.86 -1.68 18.26
N PHE A 16 15.02 -1.80 17.60
CA PHE A 16 15.19 -2.68 16.44
C PHE A 16 15.03 -4.17 16.81
N MET A 17 15.54 -4.58 17.98
CA MET A 17 15.33 -5.93 18.52
C MET A 17 13.90 -6.15 19.03
N ALA A 18 13.23 -5.13 19.56
CA ALA A 18 11.85 -5.25 20.03
C ALA A 18 10.84 -5.41 18.87
N VAL A 19 11.09 -4.76 17.73
CA VAL A 19 10.27 -4.96 16.51
C VAL A 19 10.47 -6.37 15.94
N LEU A 20 11.70 -6.93 16.02
CA LEU A 20 11.96 -8.34 15.66
C LEU A 20 11.41 -9.35 16.69
N ALA A 21 11.27 -8.96 17.96
CA ALA A 21 10.75 -9.81 19.03
C ALA A 21 9.22 -9.78 19.18
N ALA A 22 8.54 -8.84 18.51
CA ALA A 22 7.09 -8.63 18.63
C ALA A 22 6.25 -9.41 17.60
N SER A 23 6.68 -10.61 17.21
CA SER A 23 5.81 -11.59 16.55
C SER A 23 5.43 -12.70 17.54
N PRO A 24 4.25 -12.64 18.21
CA PRO A 24 3.77 -13.72 19.03
C PRO A 24 2.92 -14.66 18.16
N GLY A 25 3.57 -15.70 17.64
CA GLY A 25 2.92 -16.77 16.87
C GLY A 25 3.44 -18.16 17.26
N ARG A 26 3.69 -18.42 18.55
CA ARG A 26 3.85 -19.80 19.05
C ARG A 26 2.49 -20.49 19.02
N MET A 27 2.13 -21.08 17.88
CA MET A 27 1.21 -22.21 17.88
C MET A 27 1.96 -23.42 18.45
N THR A 28 1.81 -23.64 19.76
CA THR A 28 2.14 -24.90 20.39
C THR A 28 1.15 -25.95 19.91
N VAL A 29 1.52 -26.71 18.88
CA VAL A 29 0.84 -27.98 18.58
C VAL A 29 1.31 -29.00 19.60
N SER A 30 0.39 -29.34 20.50
CA SER A 30 0.54 -30.35 21.53
C SER A 30 0.84 -31.71 20.91
N ALA A 31 2.02 -32.26 21.22
CA ALA A 31 2.35 -33.65 20.95
C ALA A 31 1.51 -34.57 21.84
N SER A 32 0.65 -35.39 21.24
CA SER A 32 0.14 -36.63 21.83
C SER A 32 -0.54 -37.49 20.76
N GLN A 33 -0.26 -38.79 20.82
CA GLN A 33 -0.83 -39.92 20.05
C GLN A 33 -0.23 -40.15 18.64
N GLN A 34 0.12 -41.37 18.24
CA GLN A 34 0.49 -42.62 18.91
C GLN A 34 1.03 -43.51 17.77
N PHE A 35 1.99 -44.38 18.10
CA PHE A 35 2.49 -45.45 17.25
C PHE A 35 1.37 -46.28 16.61
N PHE A 36 1.43 -46.50 15.29
CA PHE A 36 1.14 -47.80 14.70
C PHE A 36 1.97 -48.01 13.43
N ALA A 37 2.74 -49.09 13.44
CA ALA A 37 3.53 -49.59 12.32
C ALA A 37 2.69 -50.50 11.41
N THR A 38 3.22 -50.71 10.20
CA THR A 38 2.80 -51.64 9.13
C THR A 38 1.60 -51.15 8.30
N LYS A 39 1.66 -51.04 6.97
CA LYS A 39 2.00 -52.08 5.98
C LYS A 39 2.24 -51.46 4.58
N THR A 40 2.97 -52.20 3.75
CA THR A 40 3.48 -52.00 2.37
C THR A 40 2.57 -51.45 1.24
N GLN A 41 3.20 -50.59 0.41
CA GLN A 41 3.12 -50.39 -1.07
C GLN A 41 1.94 -49.64 -1.74
N PRO A 42 2.06 -49.12 -2.99
CA PRO A 42 3.23 -48.74 -3.80
C PRO A 42 3.15 -47.35 -4.51
N HIS A 43 4.27 -46.91 -5.10
CA HIS A 43 4.41 -45.97 -6.23
C HIS A 43 3.53 -44.70 -6.32
N MET A 44 4.08 -43.56 -5.92
CA MET A 44 3.84 -42.29 -6.62
C MET A 44 5.18 -41.66 -7.04
N ARG A 45 5.29 -41.36 -8.34
CA ARG A 45 6.42 -40.64 -8.93
C ARG A 45 6.32 -39.15 -8.57
N PRO A 46 7.40 -38.46 -8.17
CA PRO A 46 7.40 -37.01 -8.14
C PRO A 46 7.73 -36.49 -9.55
N ARG A 47 6.74 -35.90 -10.22
CA ARG A 47 6.97 -35.01 -11.38
C ARG A 47 6.06 -33.80 -11.27
N ALA A 48 6.56 -32.76 -10.62
CA ALA A 48 6.25 -31.38 -10.99
C ALA A 48 7.52 -30.57 -10.71
N ARG A 49 8.37 -30.51 -11.74
CA ARG A 49 9.56 -29.68 -11.77
C ARG A 49 9.08 -28.24 -11.95
N TRP A 50 9.27 -27.41 -10.94
CA TRP A 50 9.11 -25.96 -11.04
C TRP A 50 9.90 -25.45 -12.24
N GLN A 51 9.22 -24.92 -13.25
CA GLN A 51 9.84 -24.10 -14.28
C GLN A 51 9.47 -22.65 -13.99
N PRO A 52 10.45 -21.73 -13.95
CA PRO A 52 10.14 -20.31 -13.97
C PRO A 52 9.46 -19.98 -15.30
N VAL A 53 8.33 -19.28 -15.27
CA VAL A 53 7.80 -18.65 -16.47
C VAL A 53 8.68 -17.42 -16.73
N SER A 54 9.59 -17.52 -17.69
CA SER A 54 10.27 -16.35 -18.24
C SER A 54 9.23 -15.55 -19.04
N CYS A 55 8.63 -14.54 -18.44
CA CYS A 55 7.82 -13.56 -19.16
C CYS A 55 8.75 -12.68 -19.99
N SER A 56 8.99 -13.06 -21.24
CA SER A 56 9.40 -12.13 -22.28
C SER A 56 8.21 -11.25 -22.66
N ASP A 57 8.43 -9.94 -22.60
CA ASP A 57 7.55 -8.84 -22.99
C ASP A 57 6.80 -9.07 -24.31
N ALA A 58 5.48 -8.76 -24.31
CA ALA A 58 4.74 -8.08 -25.40
C ALA A 58 3.21 -8.36 -25.39
N GLY A 59 2.75 -9.45 -24.76
CA GLY A 59 1.36 -9.91 -24.91
C GLY A 59 0.32 -9.24 -24.01
N ALA A 60 0.67 -8.93 -22.76
CA ALA A 60 -0.30 -8.51 -21.74
C ALA A 60 -0.90 -7.10 -21.98
N TRP A 61 -0.17 -6.21 -22.66
CA TRP A 61 -0.63 -4.84 -22.94
C TRP A 61 -1.67 -4.76 -24.07
N GLN A 62 -1.80 -5.79 -24.91
CA GLN A 62 -2.77 -5.77 -26.02
C GLN A 62 -4.19 -6.16 -25.57
N CYS A 63 -4.35 -6.96 -24.51
CA CYS A 63 -5.67 -7.30 -23.96
C CYS A 63 -6.31 -6.10 -23.22
N LEU A 64 -5.51 -5.26 -22.55
CA LEU A 64 -6.01 -4.08 -21.84
C LEU A 64 -6.52 -2.94 -22.75
N LYS A 65 -6.08 -2.90 -24.02
CA LYS A 65 -6.61 -1.91 -24.99
C LYS A 65 -8.03 -2.21 -25.47
N LYS A 66 -8.51 -3.45 -25.32
CA LYS A 66 -9.82 -3.86 -25.88
C LYS A 66 -11.01 -3.61 -24.96
N GLN A 67 -10.80 -3.18 -23.71
CA GLN A 67 -11.85 -2.97 -22.71
C GLN A 67 -12.11 -1.52 -22.30
N ARG A 68 -11.44 -0.52 -22.89
CA ARG A 68 -11.83 0.89 -22.67
C ARG A 68 -13.05 1.24 -23.51
N ALA A 69 -14.24 1.08 -22.93
CA ALA A 69 -15.42 1.80 -23.39
C ALA A 69 -15.10 3.32 -23.41
N PRO A 70 -15.46 4.05 -24.47
CA PRO A 70 -15.13 5.46 -24.57
C PRO A 70 -15.91 6.25 -23.50
N LEU A 71 -15.18 7.03 -22.69
CA LEU A 71 -15.73 7.93 -21.65
C LEU A 71 -16.82 8.90 -22.16
N SER A 72 -16.93 9.09 -23.48
CA SER A 72 -18.02 9.83 -24.11
C SER A 72 -19.39 9.15 -23.95
N ALA A 73 -19.45 7.82 -23.82
CA ALA A 73 -20.70 7.08 -23.63
C ALA A 73 -21.30 7.27 -22.22
N ILE A 74 -20.46 7.41 -21.20
CA ILE A 74 -20.90 7.66 -19.81
C ILE A 74 -21.41 9.10 -19.67
N ARG A 75 -20.77 10.07 -20.35
CA ARG A 75 -21.19 11.48 -20.34
C ARG A 75 -22.53 11.72 -21.03
N ALA A 76 -22.92 10.87 -21.97
CA ALA A 76 -24.22 10.95 -22.65
C ALA A 76 -25.40 10.48 -21.76
N GLN A 77 -25.15 9.66 -20.74
CA GLN A 77 -26.19 9.17 -19.83
C GLN A 77 -26.48 10.09 -18.64
N LEU A 78 -25.58 11.04 -18.34
CA LEU A 78 -25.74 12.02 -17.26
C LEU A 78 -26.40 13.33 -17.72
N LYS A 79 -27.14 13.33 -18.84
CA LYS A 79 -27.94 14.49 -19.22
C LYS A 79 -29.13 14.59 -18.25
N PRO A 80 -29.28 15.68 -17.48
CA PRO A 80 -30.38 15.81 -16.53
C PRO A 80 -31.69 15.69 -17.29
N ARG A 81 -32.49 14.69 -16.90
CA ARG A 81 -33.80 14.41 -17.45
C ARG A 81 -34.67 15.61 -17.07
N LYS A 82 -34.95 16.51 -18.02
CA LYS A 82 -35.95 17.57 -17.87
C LYS A 82 -37.23 16.89 -17.36
N SER A 83 -37.61 17.19 -16.12
CA SER A 83 -38.88 16.81 -15.53
C SER A 83 -39.98 17.36 -16.42
N GLU A 84 -40.73 16.46 -17.07
CA GLU A 84 -41.98 16.80 -17.73
C GLU A 84 -42.99 17.16 -16.64
N GLU A 85 -43.43 18.41 -16.61
CA GLU A 85 -44.53 18.88 -15.77
C GLU A 85 -45.83 18.15 -16.15
N PRO A 86 -46.58 17.60 -15.17
CA PRO A 86 -47.91 17.09 -15.43
C PRO A 86 -48.91 18.24 -15.61
N LYS A 87 -49.45 18.35 -16.82
CA LYS A 87 -50.64 19.18 -17.12
C LYS A 87 -51.89 18.62 -16.41
N GLU A 88 -52.45 19.46 -15.55
CA GLU A 88 -53.87 19.87 -15.59
C GLU A 88 -54.95 18.80 -15.39
N ARG A 89 -55.52 18.79 -14.18
CA ARG A 89 -56.92 18.38 -13.95
C ARG A 89 -57.58 19.36 -12.98
N ASP A 90 -58.45 20.20 -13.54
CA ASP A 90 -59.50 20.90 -12.82
C ASP A 90 -60.41 19.91 -12.09
N ARG A 91 -60.73 20.17 -10.81
CA ARG A 91 -62.07 20.65 -10.40
C ARG A 91 -62.31 20.62 -8.88
N ILE A 92 -62.99 21.70 -8.47
CA ILE A 92 -63.81 21.90 -7.27
C ILE A 92 -63.07 22.46 -6.05
N LEU A 93 -63.13 23.80 -5.95
CA LEU A 93 -63.14 24.56 -4.71
C LEU A 93 -64.27 24.08 -3.78
N PRO A 94 -64.02 24.11 -2.47
CA PRO A 94 -64.92 24.86 -1.60
C PRO A 94 -64.30 26.18 -1.17
N ASP A 95 -65.22 27.14 -1.19
CA ASP A 95 -65.17 28.52 -0.77
C ASP A 95 -64.84 28.69 0.72
N GLY A 96 -64.20 29.82 1.05
CA GLY A 96 -64.24 30.38 2.41
C GLY A 96 -63.02 30.16 3.30
N GLY A 97 -62.15 31.18 3.38
CA GLY A 97 -61.46 31.54 4.62
C GLY A 97 -59.94 31.32 4.67
N ASN A 98 -59.20 32.43 4.78
CA ASN A 98 -57.77 32.55 5.14
C ASN A 98 -56.74 32.18 4.06
N ARG A 99 -56.63 33.02 3.02
CA ARG A 99 -55.61 32.91 1.95
C ARG A 99 -54.42 33.88 2.09
N SER A 100 -54.10 34.34 3.29
CA SER A 100 -53.00 35.31 3.51
C SER A 100 -51.77 34.74 4.23
N GLN A 101 -51.64 33.41 4.38
CA GLN A 101 -50.49 32.80 5.07
C GLN A 101 -49.77 31.68 4.31
N ALA A 102 -50.18 31.33 3.07
CA ALA A 102 -49.57 30.22 2.34
C ALA A 102 -48.37 30.61 1.44
N ASN A 103 -48.20 31.89 1.09
CA ASN A 103 -47.13 32.31 0.15
C ASN A 103 -45.75 32.43 0.80
N GLY A 104 -45.66 32.54 2.13
CA GLY A 104 -44.38 32.66 2.84
C GLY A 104 -43.65 31.32 3.09
N ALA A 105 -44.32 30.18 2.87
CA ALA A 105 -43.74 28.86 3.15
C ALA A 105 -42.97 28.26 1.95
N THR A 106 -43.29 28.68 0.72
CA THR A 106 -42.59 28.23 -0.50
C THR A 106 -41.32 29.04 -0.78
N GLU A 107 -41.30 30.35 -0.53
CA GLU A 107 -40.10 31.18 -0.75
C GLU A 107 -38.94 30.78 0.17
N GLY A 108 -39.21 30.45 1.44
CA GLY A 108 -38.16 29.98 2.36
C GLY A 108 -37.65 28.56 2.07
N LEU A 109 -38.35 27.78 1.25
CA LEU A 109 -37.95 26.44 0.86
C LEU A 109 -36.98 26.49 -0.33
N ASP A 110 -37.21 27.42 -1.26
CA ASP A 110 -36.31 27.70 -2.37
C ASP A 110 -35.00 28.34 -1.89
N GLU A 111 -35.04 29.32 -0.97
CA GLU A 111 -33.83 29.92 -0.38
C GLU A 111 -32.94 28.88 0.33
N ARG A 112 -33.56 27.96 1.09
CA ARG A 112 -32.84 26.90 1.78
C ARG A 112 -32.21 25.89 0.81
N LEU A 113 -32.90 25.54 -0.27
CA LEU A 113 -32.37 24.67 -1.32
C LEU A 113 -31.20 25.32 -2.07
N GLU A 114 -31.26 26.63 -2.30
CA GLU A 114 -30.17 27.39 -2.91
C GLU A 114 -28.94 27.45 -1.99
N GLU A 115 -29.12 27.62 -0.68
CA GLU A 115 -28.03 27.53 0.30
C GLU A 115 -27.40 26.14 0.34
N GLU A 116 -28.22 25.07 0.42
CA GLU A 116 -27.73 23.69 0.40
C GLU A 116 -26.96 23.37 -0.89
N LEU A 117 -27.45 23.83 -2.05
CA LEU A 117 -26.76 23.67 -3.34
C LEU A 117 -25.43 24.42 -3.37
N LYS A 118 -25.36 25.60 -2.75
CA LYS A 118 -24.13 26.39 -2.67
C LYS A 118 -23.10 25.72 -1.77
N GLU A 119 -23.51 25.21 -0.61
CA GLU A 119 -22.62 24.45 0.29
C GLU A 119 -22.05 23.19 -0.41
N LEU A 120 -22.91 22.44 -1.10
CA LEU A 120 -22.49 21.28 -1.90
C LEU A 120 -21.51 21.65 -3.00
N GLN A 121 -21.71 22.79 -3.66
CA GLN A 121 -20.82 23.28 -4.70
C GLN A 121 -19.46 23.71 -4.13
N ASP A 122 -19.46 24.40 -2.99
CA ASP A 122 -18.23 24.82 -2.29
C ASP A 122 -17.43 23.59 -1.80
N GLU A 123 -18.09 22.57 -1.26
CA GLU A 123 -17.47 21.30 -0.89
C GLU A 123 -16.88 20.57 -2.11
N PHE A 124 -17.61 20.55 -3.22
CA PHE A 124 -17.15 19.95 -4.46
C PHE A 124 -15.89 20.68 -5.00
N ASP A 125 -15.91 22.00 -5.04
CA ASP A 125 -14.79 22.80 -5.53
C ASP A 125 -13.55 22.67 -4.63
N ALA A 126 -13.74 22.62 -3.31
CA ALA A 126 -12.68 22.29 -2.36
C ALA A 126 -12.09 20.89 -2.61
N GLY A 127 -12.94 19.90 -2.92
CA GLY A 127 -12.51 18.55 -3.30
C GLY A 127 -11.71 18.53 -4.61
N VAL A 128 -12.11 19.31 -5.60
CA VAL A 128 -11.40 19.45 -6.88
C VAL A 128 -10.03 20.10 -6.69
N GLU A 129 -9.95 21.16 -5.88
CA GLU A 129 -8.67 21.82 -5.56
C GLU A 129 -7.72 20.88 -4.80
N TYR A 130 -8.24 20.15 -3.82
CA TYR A 130 -7.49 19.12 -3.12
C TYR A 130 -6.96 18.06 -4.10
N GLY A 131 -7.79 17.56 -5.01
CA GLY A 131 -7.38 16.59 -6.04
C GLY A 131 -6.27 17.12 -6.95
N LYS A 132 -6.37 18.37 -7.41
CA LYS A 132 -5.30 19.04 -8.18
C LYS A 132 -4.01 19.14 -7.38
N SER A 133 -4.09 19.43 -6.08
CA SER A 133 -2.93 19.49 -5.19
C SER A 133 -2.24 18.14 -4.99
N ILE A 134 -2.99 17.03 -5.02
CA ILE A 134 -2.41 15.68 -4.92
C ILE A 134 -1.71 15.32 -6.24
N ILE A 135 -2.36 15.58 -7.38
CA ILE A 135 -1.78 15.30 -8.70
C ILE A 135 -0.48 16.09 -8.90
N SER A 136 -0.45 17.36 -8.48
CA SER A 136 0.74 18.21 -8.62
C SER A 136 1.96 17.66 -7.89
N ARG A 137 1.78 16.96 -6.76
CA ARG A 137 2.88 16.29 -6.03
C ARG A 137 3.57 15.20 -6.85
N PHE A 138 2.86 14.59 -7.80
CA PHE A 138 3.43 13.56 -8.68
C PHE A 138 3.90 14.13 -10.02
N THR A 139 3.20 15.12 -10.59
CA THR A 139 3.54 15.68 -11.91
C THR A 139 4.60 16.77 -11.85
N SER A 140 4.78 17.43 -10.71
CA SER A 140 5.76 18.50 -10.52
C SER A 140 6.34 18.44 -9.10
N PRO A 141 7.02 17.33 -8.75
CA PRO A 141 7.54 17.13 -7.40
C PRO A 141 8.64 18.13 -7.08
N LYS A 142 8.60 18.70 -5.87
CA LYS A 142 9.70 19.49 -5.33
C LYS A 142 10.67 18.57 -4.58
N VAL A 143 11.89 18.47 -5.10
CA VAL A 143 12.98 17.68 -4.52
C VAL A 143 14.13 18.64 -4.22
N ASP A 144 14.28 18.99 -2.95
CA ASP A 144 15.30 19.97 -2.52
C ASP A 144 16.70 19.33 -2.35
N ASP A 145 16.76 18.01 -2.11
CA ASP A 145 18.00 17.22 -2.10
C ASP A 145 17.90 16.09 -3.14
N PRO A 146 18.63 16.19 -4.28
CA PRO A 146 18.55 15.18 -5.33
C PRO A 146 19.13 13.82 -4.90
N GLY A 147 19.98 13.76 -3.87
CA GLY A 147 20.54 12.51 -3.37
C GLY A 147 19.58 11.72 -2.48
N LEU A 148 18.57 12.40 -1.91
CA LEU A 148 17.67 11.82 -0.92
C LEU A 148 16.76 10.70 -1.47
N PRO A 149 16.16 10.82 -2.67
CA PRO A 149 15.41 9.70 -3.26
C PRO A 149 16.27 8.46 -3.52
N TYR A 150 17.52 8.63 -3.94
CA TYR A 150 18.44 7.50 -4.15
C TYR A 150 18.81 6.83 -2.84
N ALA A 151 19.07 7.61 -1.78
CA ALA A 151 19.39 7.09 -0.47
C ALA A 151 18.21 6.34 0.17
N ASP A 152 16.98 6.84 -0.01
CA ASP A 152 15.75 6.14 0.41
C ASP A 152 15.60 4.80 -0.32
N ALA A 153 15.76 4.79 -1.66
CA ALA A 153 15.67 3.57 -2.45
C ALA A 153 16.72 2.53 -2.02
N LEU A 154 17.97 2.96 -1.80
CA LEU A 154 19.05 2.10 -1.31
C LEU A 154 18.78 1.59 0.11
N THR A 155 18.20 2.41 0.98
CA THR A 155 17.79 2.00 2.33
C THR A 155 16.75 0.89 2.26
N VAL A 156 15.78 1.02 1.35
CA VAL A 156 14.73 0.01 1.19
C VAL A 156 15.27 -1.31 0.63
N VAL A 157 16.12 -1.24 -0.40
CA VAL A 157 16.82 -2.41 -0.95
C VAL A 157 17.74 -3.07 0.09
N SER A 158 18.40 -2.26 0.94
CA SER A 158 19.22 -2.79 2.02
C SER A 158 18.37 -3.49 3.09
N GLY A 159 17.14 -3.01 3.34
CA GLY A 159 16.17 -3.66 4.21
C GLY A 159 15.80 -5.08 3.74
N SER A 160 15.55 -5.28 2.44
CA SER A 160 15.25 -6.61 1.91
C SER A 160 16.47 -7.54 1.93
N LEU A 161 17.65 -7.01 1.63
CA LEU A 161 18.92 -7.75 1.77
C LEU A 161 19.18 -8.16 3.23
N PHE A 162 18.84 -7.30 4.19
CA PHE A 162 18.94 -7.63 5.61
C PHE A 162 17.99 -8.77 5.99
N VAL A 163 16.73 -8.74 5.55
CA VAL A 163 15.78 -9.85 5.77
C VAL A 163 16.32 -11.14 5.16
N ALA A 164 16.80 -11.10 3.91
CA ALA A 164 17.39 -12.25 3.26
C ALA A 164 18.58 -12.81 4.03
N PHE A 165 19.47 -11.94 4.53
CA PHE A 165 20.60 -12.35 5.36
C PHE A 165 20.13 -13.02 6.65
N VAL A 166 19.20 -12.42 7.40
CA VAL A 166 18.68 -12.98 8.66
C VAL A 166 18.04 -14.34 8.42
N VAL A 167 17.18 -14.45 7.41
CA VAL A 167 16.49 -15.71 7.08
C VAL A 167 17.49 -16.82 6.75
N LEU A 168 18.50 -16.52 5.93
CA LEU A 168 19.51 -17.50 5.51
C LEU A 168 20.48 -17.86 6.64
N ALA A 169 20.87 -16.88 7.47
CA ALA A 169 21.84 -17.09 8.55
C ALA A 169 21.24 -17.86 9.73
N PHE A 170 19.98 -17.61 10.06
CA PHE A 170 19.31 -18.24 11.21
C PHE A 170 18.42 -19.43 10.84
N GLY A 171 18.33 -19.78 9.55
CA GLY A 171 17.51 -20.89 9.09
C GLY A 171 16.01 -20.68 9.33
N LEU A 172 15.55 -19.43 9.32
CA LEU A 172 14.14 -19.10 9.45
C LEU A 172 13.35 -19.55 8.21
N PRO A 173 12.01 -19.70 8.31
CA PRO A 173 11.17 -19.95 7.14
C PRO A 173 11.45 -18.91 6.05
N ARG A 174 11.75 -19.39 4.85
CA ARG A 174 12.10 -18.50 3.73
C ARG A 174 10.84 -17.86 3.16
N PRO A 175 10.84 -16.54 2.92
CA PRO A 175 9.73 -15.91 2.22
C PRO A 175 9.65 -16.41 0.77
N GLY A 176 8.46 -16.36 0.18
CA GLY A 176 8.18 -16.90 -1.16
C GLY A 176 9.00 -16.21 -2.25
N TRP A 177 9.30 -14.93 -2.06
CA TRP A 177 10.14 -14.14 -2.97
C TRP A 177 11.63 -14.47 -2.89
N LEU A 178 12.12 -15.12 -1.82
CA LEU A 178 13.53 -15.50 -1.65
C LEU A 178 13.80 -16.92 -2.17
N ALA A 179 13.38 -17.18 -3.41
CA ALA A 179 13.64 -18.44 -4.11
C ALA A 179 14.92 -18.33 -4.96
N PRO A 180 15.78 -19.36 -4.99
CA PRO A 180 16.99 -19.32 -5.80
C PRO A 180 16.64 -19.25 -7.29
N LEU A 181 17.25 -18.30 -8.00
CA LEU A 181 16.99 -18.12 -9.43
C LEU A 181 17.56 -19.31 -10.23
N PRO A 182 16.76 -19.98 -11.08
CA PRO A 182 17.24 -21.08 -11.90
C PRO A 182 18.22 -20.58 -12.96
N GLY A 183 19.34 -21.30 -13.13
CA GLY A 183 20.40 -20.95 -14.08
C GLY A 183 21.48 -20.01 -13.54
N VAL A 184 21.36 -19.54 -12.29
CA VAL A 184 22.42 -18.79 -11.62
C VAL A 184 23.35 -19.78 -10.90
N PRO A 185 24.68 -19.71 -11.09
CA PRO A 185 25.62 -20.56 -10.37
C PRO A 185 25.44 -20.40 -8.85
N GLU A 186 25.50 -21.51 -8.10
CA GLU A 186 25.36 -21.54 -6.63
C GLU A 186 26.56 -20.93 -5.88
N TRP A 187 27.30 -20.04 -6.54
CA TRP A 187 28.46 -19.41 -5.93
C TRP A 187 28.01 -18.36 -4.90
N ARG A 188 28.44 -18.54 -3.64
CA ARG A 188 28.37 -17.53 -2.56
C ARG A 188 26.99 -16.87 -2.39
N ALA A 189 25.93 -17.67 -2.24
CA ALA A 189 24.55 -17.21 -2.00
C ALA A 189 23.99 -16.22 -3.05
N LEU A 190 24.69 -16.03 -4.19
CA LEU A 190 24.31 -15.12 -5.26
C LEU A 190 22.91 -15.39 -5.83
N PRO A 191 22.43 -16.66 -5.93
CA PRO A 191 21.05 -16.95 -6.32
C PRO A 191 19.97 -16.35 -5.42
N TYR A 192 20.32 -15.98 -4.18
CA TYR A 192 19.40 -15.35 -3.21
C TYR A 192 19.54 -13.83 -3.14
N VAL A 193 20.71 -13.30 -3.50
CA VAL A 193 20.95 -11.85 -3.54
C VAL A 193 20.12 -11.18 -4.64
N ILE A 194 20.06 -11.79 -5.82
CA ILE A 194 19.30 -11.23 -6.95
C ILE A 194 17.80 -11.10 -6.62
N PRO A 195 17.09 -12.16 -6.15
CA PRO A 195 15.70 -12.03 -5.71
C PRO A 195 15.50 -10.97 -4.62
N ALA A 196 16.42 -10.89 -3.65
CA ALA A 196 16.31 -9.89 -2.57
C ALA A 196 16.45 -8.45 -3.07
N ILE A 197 17.33 -8.20 -4.05
CA ILE A 197 17.45 -6.90 -4.71
C ILE A 197 16.18 -6.61 -5.50
N LEU A 198 15.70 -7.55 -6.31
CA LEU A 198 14.48 -7.35 -7.11
C LEU A 198 13.27 -7.02 -6.22
N HIS A 199 13.06 -7.80 -5.16
CA HIS A 199 12.01 -7.55 -4.18
C HIS A 199 12.20 -6.18 -3.51
N GLY A 200 13.42 -5.87 -3.07
CA GLY A 200 13.77 -4.57 -2.49
C GLY A 200 13.50 -3.39 -3.43
N THR A 201 13.75 -3.56 -4.73
CA THR A 201 13.47 -2.51 -5.72
C THR A 201 11.97 -2.29 -5.91
N GLN A 202 11.16 -3.36 -5.90
CA GLN A 202 9.70 -3.24 -5.93
C GLN A 202 9.19 -2.48 -4.71
N LEU A 203 9.64 -2.85 -3.51
CA LEU A 203 9.33 -2.12 -2.28
C LEU A 203 9.77 -0.65 -2.40
N ALA A 204 10.98 -0.39 -2.90
CA ALA A 204 11.53 0.97 -3.04
C ALA A 204 10.66 1.85 -3.94
N THR A 205 10.05 1.29 -5.01
CA THR A 205 9.11 2.06 -5.85
C THR A 205 7.87 2.50 -5.07
N CYS A 206 7.27 1.61 -4.27
CA CYS A 206 6.11 1.95 -3.44
C CYS A 206 6.45 3.02 -2.40
N TRP A 207 7.59 2.89 -1.72
CA TRP A 207 8.06 3.86 -0.74
C TRP A 207 8.43 5.21 -1.37
N THR A 208 9.02 5.21 -2.56
CA THR A 208 9.33 6.45 -3.30
C THR A 208 8.06 7.20 -3.68
N LEU A 209 7.03 6.49 -4.17
CA LEU A 209 5.73 7.09 -4.46
C LEU A 209 5.06 7.63 -3.20
N GLY A 210 5.16 6.90 -2.07
CA GLY A 210 4.70 7.39 -0.77
C GLY A 210 5.42 8.65 -0.31
N ALA A 211 6.75 8.70 -0.48
CA ALA A 211 7.55 9.86 -0.13
C ALA A 211 7.17 11.10 -0.96
N LEU A 212 6.87 10.93 -2.26
CA LEU A 212 6.34 12.00 -3.11
C LEU A 212 4.96 12.45 -2.65
N ALA A 213 4.05 11.50 -2.37
CA ALA A 213 2.71 11.78 -1.88
C ALA A 213 2.70 12.60 -0.57
N ALA A 214 3.66 12.32 0.32
CA ALA A 214 3.82 12.97 1.61
C ALA A 214 4.79 14.15 1.61
N THR A 215 5.24 14.60 0.43
CA THR A 215 6.21 15.69 0.25
C THR A 215 7.48 15.55 1.13
N ALA A 216 7.95 14.31 1.28
CA ALA A 216 9.07 13.96 2.15
C ALA A 216 10.45 14.29 1.55
N TYR A 217 10.50 14.78 0.31
CA TYR A 217 11.74 15.22 -0.36
C TYR A 217 11.93 16.75 -0.38
N GLU A 218 11.00 17.49 0.21
CA GLU A 218 11.15 18.92 0.44
C GLU A 218 12.07 19.19 1.63
N ALA A 219 12.75 20.35 1.63
CA ALA A 219 13.67 20.78 2.67
C ALA A 219 13.03 20.75 4.06
N SER A 220 11.77 21.18 4.16
CA SER A 220 11.00 21.17 5.42
C SER A 220 10.92 19.78 6.06
N ALA A 221 10.99 18.71 5.28
CA ALA A 221 10.96 17.34 5.79
C ALA A 221 12.25 16.92 6.51
N PHE A 222 13.41 17.54 6.24
CA PHE A 222 14.70 17.13 6.83
C PHE A 222 15.50 18.26 7.50
N THR A 223 15.20 19.53 7.21
CA THR A 223 15.75 20.69 7.95
C THR A 223 14.80 21.24 9.00
N GLY A 224 13.55 20.79 9.01
CA GLY A 224 12.52 21.20 9.97
C GLY A 224 12.65 20.51 11.33
N THR A 225 11.50 20.31 11.99
CA THR A 225 11.45 19.64 13.30
C THR A 225 11.48 18.12 13.15
N LEU A 226 12.07 17.41 14.14
CA LEU A 226 12.03 15.94 14.18
C LEU A 226 10.60 15.39 14.08
N LYS A 227 9.64 16.07 14.73
CA LYS A 227 8.23 15.69 14.69
C LYS A 227 7.68 15.73 13.26
N GLU A 228 8.04 16.75 12.49
CA GLU A 228 7.62 16.88 11.09
C GLU A 228 8.28 15.81 10.20
N THR A 229 9.58 15.56 10.37
CA THR A 229 10.31 14.50 9.66
C THR A 229 9.64 13.13 9.88
N VAL A 230 9.38 12.78 11.14
CA VAL A 230 8.72 11.51 11.47
C VAL A 230 7.29 11.48 10.94
N ALA A 231 6.51 12.56 11.11
CA ALA A 231 5.13 12.61 10.61
C ALA A 231 5.03 12.43 9.09
N ARG A 232 5.90 13.08 8.31
CA ARG A 232 5.95 12.90 6.85
C ARG A 232 6.40 11.50 6.45
N THR A 233 7.37 10.93 7.16
CA THR A 233 7.84 9.55 6.93
C THR A 233 6.72 8.53 7.17
N TRP A 234 5.92 8.70 8.23
CA TRP A 234 4.80 7.80 8.53
C TRP A 234 3.63 7.98 7.56
N ARG A 235 3.34 9.21 7.12
CA ARG A 235 2.35 9.46 6.04
C ARG A 235 2.79 8.81 4.73
N ALA A 236 4.08 8.91 4.39
CA ALA A 236 4.67 8.22 3.24
C ALA A 236 4.53 6.70 3.38
N GLY A 237 4.81 6.16 4.56
CA GLY A 237 4.65 4.74 4.87
C GLY A 237 3.22 4.25 4.74
N ALA A 238 2.24 4.99 5.27
CA ALA A 238 0.83 4.62 5.13
C ALA A 238 0.39 4.55 3.65
N PHE A 239 0.82 5.51 2.83
CA PHE A 239 0.56 5.49 1.39
C PHE A 239 1.27 4.31 0.70
N ALA A 240 2.54 4.08 1.02
CA ALA A 240 3.32 2.97 0.47
C ALA A 240 2.72 1.61 0.83
N THR A 241 2.27 1.42 2.08
CA THR A 241 1.56 0.22 2.54
C THR A 241 0.27 0.01 1.74
N GLY A 242 -0.50 1.07 1.47
CA GLY A 242 -1.68 0.98 0.61
C GLY A 242 -1.35 0.47 -0.80
N LEU A 243 -0.28 0.99 -1.41
CA LEU A 243 0.20 0.51 -2.71
C LEU A 243 0.68 -0.94 -2.66
N LEU A 244 1.37 -1.33 -1.60
CA LEU A 244 1.83 -2.71 -1.40
C LEU A 244 0.67 -3.67 -1.25
N VAL A 245 -0.33 -3.34 -0.42
CA VAL A 245 -1.56 -4.15 -0.28
C VAL A 245 -2.24 -4.33 -1.64
N LEU A 246 -2.40 -3.25 -2.41
CA LEU A 246 -3.03 -3.30 -3.73
C LEU A 246 -2.20 -4.14 -4.73
N GLY A 247 -0.88 -3.98 -4.71
CA GLY A 247 0.04 -4.78 -5.53
C GLY A 247 -0.02 -6.26 -5.18
N THR A 248 0.03 -6.59 -3.89
CA THR A 248 -0.05 -7.96 -3.38
C THR A 248 -1.41 -8.60 -3.68
N GLN A 249 -2.51 -7.87 -3.52
CA GLN A 249 -3.85 -8.36 -3.89
C GLN A 249 -3.93 -8.67 -5.39
N THR A 250 -3.39 -7.77 -6.23
CA THR A 250 -3.37 -7.97 -7.69
C THR A 250 -2.52 -9.18 -8.07
N ALA A 251 -1.31 -9.30 -7.50
CA ALA A 251 -0.42 -10.43 -7.77
C ALA A 251 -1.04 -11.75 -7.30
N THR A 252 -1.62 -11.78 -6.10
CA THR A 252 -2.32 -12.95 -5.55
C THR A 252 -3.48 -13.35 -6.46
N TRP A 253 -4.31 -12.40 -6.87
CA TRP A 253 -5.43 -12.68 -7.78
C TRP A 253 -4.95 -13.28 -9.11
N ILE A 254 -3.87 -12.74 -9.72
CA ILE A 254 -3.30 -13.28 -10.96
C ILE A 254 -2.77 -14.70 -10.74
N SER A 255 -2.00 -14.93 -9.67
CA SER A 255 -1.41 -16.24 -9.37
C SER A 255 -2.48 -17.31 -9.15
N PHE A 256 -3.50 -17.03 -8.33
CA PHE A 256 -4.59 -17.96 -8.07
C PHE A 256 -5.45 -18.20 -9.31
N SER A 257 -5.74 -17.16 -10.10
CA SER A 257 -6.48 -17.30 -11.35
C SER A 257 -5.75 -18.18 -12.37
N SER A 258 -4.41 -18.15 -12.38
CA SER A 258 -3.60 -19.00 -13.27
C SER A 258 -3.62 -20.48 -12.90
N GLU A 259 -3.96 -20.79 -11.64
CA GLU A 259 -4.11 -22.15 -11.10
C GLU A 259 -5.58 -22.60 -11.06
N GLU A 260 -6.51 -21.79 -11.59
CA GLU A 260 -7.96 -22.02 -11.50
C GLU A 260 -8.47 -22.15 -10.05
N LEU A 261 -7.78 -21.48 -9.11
CA LEU A 261 -8.12 -21.46 -7.68
C LEU A 261 -8.77 -20.13 -7.30
N GLU A 262 -9.74 -20.17 -6.37
CA GLU A 262 -10.32 -18.97 -5.79
C GLU A 262 -9.57 -18.58 -4.51
N PRO A 263 -9.10 -17.32 -4.36
CA PRO A 263 -8.35 -16.88 -3.19
C PRO A 263 -9.28 -16.56 -2.01
N ILE A 264 -9.99 -17.57 -1.51
CA ILE A 264 -10.95 -17.46 -0.41
C ILE A 264 -10.51 -18.36 0.74
N LEU A 265 -10.48 -17.78 1.95
CA LEU A 265 -10.13 -18.50 3.17
C LEU A 265 -11.20 -19.55 3.51
N GLY A 266 -10.76 -20.73 3.95
CA GLY A 266 -11.61 -21.82 4.43
C GLY A 266 -12.10 -22.80 3.34
N ILE A 267 -11.69 -22.62 2.08
CA ILE A 267 -12.00 -23.57 1.00
C ILE A 267 -11.01 -24.75 1.00
N SER A 268 -9.74 -24.48 1.28
CA SER A 268 -8.67 -25.50 1.26
C SER A 268 -7.51 -25.08 2.16
N ASP A 269 -7.00 -26.01 2.97
CA ASP A 269 -5.86 -25.79 3.87
C ASP A 269 -4.62 -25.26 3.13
N GLU A 270 -4.41 -25.69 1.89
CA GLU A 270 -3.29 -25.24 1.06
C GLU A 270 -3.44 -23.76 0.64
N ILE A 271 -4.67 -23.34 0.30
CA ILE A 271 -4.98 -21.96 -0.06
C ILE A 271 -4.81 -21.06 1.17
N ASP A 272 -5.32 -21.51 2.31
CA ASP A 272 -5.25 -20.78 3.58
C ASP A 272 -3.79 -20.58 4.01
N TYR A 273 -2.98 -21.63 3.93
CA TYR A 273 -1.55 -21.54 4.24
C TYR A 273 -0.83 -20.54 3.34
N ARG A 274 -1.12 -20.54 2.03
CA ARG A 274 -0.52 -19.58 1.08
C ARG A 274 -0.95 -18.14 1.38
N LEU A 275 -2.24 -17.91 1.63
CA LEU A 275 -2.76 -16.57 1.94
C LEU A 275 -2.19 -16.02 3.24
N ILE A 276 -2.13 -16.84 4.30
CA ILE A 276 -1.54 -16.46 5.59
C ILE A 276 -0.06 -16.12 5.42
N ARG A 277 0.68 -16.93 4.65
CA ARG A 277 2.09 -16.66 4.35
C ARG A 277 2.29 -15.35 3.60
N ILE A 278 1.48 -15.08 2.56
CA ILE A 278 1.56 -13.81 1.81
C ILE A 278 1.28 -12.62 2.74
N ALA A 279 0.31 -12.74 3.64
CA ALA A 279 -0.01 -11.70 4.61
C ALA A 279 1.15 -11.47 5.61
N ASP A 280 1.76 -12.53 6.13
CA ASP A 280 2.90 -12.44 7.05
C ASP A 280 4.12 -11.79 6.37
N GLU A 281 4.42 -12.19 5.13
CA GLU A 281 5.49 -11.59 4.31
C GLU A 281 5.26 -10.08 4.09
N LEU A 282 4.02 -9.68 3.77
CA LEU A 282 3.66 -8.27 3.60
C LEU A 282 3.82 -7.47 4.90
N ILE A 283 3.39 -8.04 6.05
CA ILE A 283 3.53 -7.39 7.35
C ILE A 283 5.01 -7.21 7.69
N ALA A 284 5.82 -8.25 7.51
CA ALA A 284 7.26 -8.21 7.76
C ALA A 284 7.96 -7.16 6.88
N ASP A 285 7.63 -7.11 5.58
CA ASP A 285 8.17 -6.11 4.65
C ASP A 285 7.82 -4.69 5.11
N VAL A 286 6.54 -4.42 5.40
CA VAL A 286 6.12 -3.08 5.87
C VAL A 286 6.85 -2.70 7.16
N ALA A 287 6.94 -3.61 8.12
CA ALA A 287 7.58 -3.35 9.41
C ALA A 287 9.09 -3.06 9.28
N VAL A 288 9.81 -3.90 8.53
CA VAL A 288 11.26 -3.73 8.32
C VAL A 288 11.55 -2.44 7.57
N GLN A 289 10.80 -2.14 6.52
CA GLN A 289 11.03 -0.94 5.72
C GLN A 289 10.64 0.34 6.46
N ALA A 290 9.54 0.32 7.21
CA ALA A 290 9.16 1.44 8.07
C ALA A 290 10.23 1.72 9.12
N ALA A 291 10.79 0.68 9.75
CA ALA A 291 11.86 0.82 10.73
C ALA A 291 13.15 1.37 10.09
N ALA A 292 13.57 0.80 8.96
CA ALA A 292 14.78 1.20 8.25
C ALA A 292 14.71 2.66 7.77
N LEU A 293 13.62 3.05 7.11
CA LEU A 293 13.43 4.42 6.64
C LEU A 293 13.25 5.40 7.80
N THR A 294 12.51 5.05 8.85
CA THR A 294 12.39 5.92 10.02
C THR A 294 13.77 6.17 10.65
N ALA A 295 14.58 5.12 10.83
CA ALA A 295 15.93 5.27 11.36
C ALA A 295 16.82 6.13 10.44
N PHE A 296 16.78 5.89 9.13
CA PHE A 296 17.51 6.68 8.14
C PHE A 296 17.09 8.15 8.14
N ARG A 297 15.79 8.44 8.18
CA ARG A 297 15.26 9.81 8.18
C ARG A 297 15.60 10.56 9.48
N ILE A 298 15.58 9.88 10.63
CA ILE A 298 16.06 10.45 11.89
C ILE A 298 17.56 10.77 11.82
N PHE A 299 18.36 9.84 11.28
CA PHE A 299 19.79 10.05 11.07
C PHE A 299 20.06 11.25 10.15
N ARG A 300 19.34 11.34 9.02
CA ARG A 300 19.49 12.44 8.05
C ARG A 300 19.09 13.79 8.64
N TRP A 301 18.01 13.85 9.43
CA TRP A 301 17.63 15.05 10.16
C TRP A 301 18.70 15.46 11.18
N TRP A 302 19.25 14.51 11.93
CA TRP A 302 20.32 14.77 12.89
C TRP A 302 21.60 15.26 12.22
N ASP A 303 21.95 14.70 11.06
CA ASP A 303 23.06 15.12 10.23
C ASP A 303 22.85 16.56 9.71
N ALA A 304 21.69 16.84 9.12
CA ALA A 304 21.34 18.16 8.63
C ALA A 304 21.35 19.23 9.75
N THR A 305 20.84 18.92 10.93
CA THR A 305 20.84 19.86 12.07
C THR A 305 22.24 20.13 12.62
N LYS A 306 23.15 19.15 12.55
CA LYS A 306 24.55 19.34 12.96
C LYS A 306 25.38 20.18 12.00
N PHE A 307 25.15 20.04 10.70
CA PHE A 307 25.98 20.69 9.67
C PHE A 307 25.37 21.96 9.08
N ASN A 308 24.04 22.15 9.14
CA ASN A 308 23.38 23.40 8.77
C ASN A 308 23.21 24.37 9.95
N GLY A 309 23.49 23.90 11.17
CA GLY A 309 23.73 24.78 12.30
C GLY A 309 25.06 25.51 12.08
N ARG A 310 24.97 26.81 11.84
CA ARG A 310 26.09 27.76 12.03
C ARG A 310 26.85 27.48 13.31
#